data_AF-A0A9P4IQV9-F1
#
_entry.id   AF-A0A9P4IQV9-F1
#
_cell.length_a   1.000
_cell.length_b   1.000
_cell.length_c   1.000
_cell.angle_alpha   90.00
_cell.angle_beta   90.00
_cell.angle_gamma   90.00
#
_symmetry.space_group_name_H-M   'P 1'
#
loop_
_entity.id
_entity.type
_entity.pdbx_description
1 polymer ?
#
loop_
_entity_poly.entity_id
_entity_poly.type
_entity_poly.pdbx_seq_one_letter_code
_entity_poly.pdbx_strand_id
1 'polypeptide(L)'
;ALFAQRAVADCVSFGMDFQDGGSYFQNSLSTDPFTFVSQFEGKRSQMRSCNNDTASNIFVDPNGDQVLCSDTSLTPDDTNQMSTCPTDKDQLFDGYWSVIIISNNGNGDPIGYERDFSLSVGPQVTTTYTPTVVI
;
A
#
# COMPACT_ATOMS: atom_id res chain seq x y z
N ALA A 1 -35.07 -9.33 -17.41
CA ALA A 1 -33.63 -9.11 -17.71
C ALA A 1 -32.93 -8.91 -16.38
N LEU A 2 -31.96 -9.78 -16.05
CA LEU A 2 -31.20 -9.70 -14.80
C LEU A 2 -30.07 -8.69 -15.02
N PHE A 3 -30.19 -7.49 -14.42
CA PHE A 3 -29.09 -6.53 -14.43
C PHE A 3 -28.02 -7.07 -13.49
N ALA A 4 -26.96 -7.67 -14.04
CA ALA A 4 -25.72 -7.86 -13.32
C ALA A 4 -25.11 -6.47 -13.12
N GLN A 5 -25.43 -5.83 -12.00
CA GLN A 5 -24.70 -4.66 -11.51
C GLN A 5 -23.29 -5.14 -11.21
N ARG A 6 -22.37 -4.94 -12.16
CA ARG A 6 -20.96 -4.88 -11.82
C ARG A 6 -20.84 -3.66 -10.91
N ALA A 7 -20.57 -3.87 -9.63
CA ALA A 7 -20.11 -2.80 -8.75
C ALA A 7 -18.74 -2.39 -9.31
N VAL A 8 -18.75 -1.38 -10.18
CA VAL A 8 -17.54 -0.77 -10.66
C VAL A 8 -17.12 0.16 -9.53
N ALA A 9 -16.08 -0.18 -8.77
CA ALA A 9 -15.52 0.77 -7.81
C ALA A 9 -15.14 2.05 -8.60
N ASP A 10 -15.76 3.17 -8.25
CA ASP A 10 -15.53 4.47 -8.90
C ASP A 10 -14.25 5.15 -8.40
N CYS A 11 -13.71 4.68 -7.29
CA CYS A 11 -12.45 5.10 -6.70
C CYS A 11 -11.39 3.99 -6.86
N VAL A 12 -10.20 4.35 -7.33
CA VAL A 12 -9.08 3.45 -7.59
C VAL A 12 -7.94 3.74 -6.64
N SER A 13 -7.28 2.69 -6.13
CA SER A 13 -6.09 2.82 -5.29
C SER A 13 -4.81 2.52 -6.08
N PHE A 14 -3.78 3.33 -5.87
CA PHE A 14 -2.46 3.17 -6.46
C PHE A 14 -1.39 3.12 -5.37
N GLY A 15 -0.48 2.14 -5.46
CA GLY A 15 0.69 2.07 -4.59
C GLY A 15 1.77 3.07 -5.03
N MET A 16 2.13 3.99 -4.13
CA MET A 16 3.25 4.91 -4.38
C MET A 16 4.59 4.29 -3.98
N ASP A 17 4.55 3.51 -2.92
CA ASP A 17 5.52 2.47 -2.59
C ASP A 17 4.80 1.10 -2.62
N PHE A 18 5.57 0.01 -2.52
CA PHE A 18 5.06 -1.36 -2.49
C PHE A 18 3.95 -1.63 -3.54
N GLN A 19 4.34 -1.51 -4.81
CA GLN A 19 3.46 -1.73 -5.96
C GLN A 19 3.22 -3.20 -6.18
N ASP A 20 2.06 -3.52 -6.76
CA ASP A 20 1.71 -4.88 -7.15
C ASP A 20 2.76 -5.48 -8.10
N GLY A 21 3.20 -6.71 -7.79
CA GLY A 21 4.30 -7.42 -8.44
C GLY A 21 5.71 -6.86 -8.16
N GLY A 22 5.86 -5.83 -7.33
CA GLY A 22 7.14 -5.20 -7.03
C GLY A 22 8.03 -6.01 -6.07
N SER A 23 9.31 -5.66 -6.02
CA SER A 23 10.28 -6.26 -5.09
C SER A 23 11.06 -5.17 -4.37
N TYR A 24 11.09 -5.24 -3.03
CA TYR A 24 11.60 -4.16 -2.17
C TYR A 24 12.52 -4.71 -1.08
N PHE A 25 13.51 -3.91 -0.68
CA PHE A 25 14.40 -4.24 0.44
C PHE A 25 13.88 -3.60 1.72
N GLN A 26 13.93 -4.34 2.84
CA GLN A 26 13.70 -3.81 4.19
C GLN A 26 14.91 -4.03 5.08
N ASN A 27 15.24 -3.00 5.87
CA ASN A 27 16.35 -3.06 6.80
C ASN A 27 15.93 -3.80 8.09
N SER A 28 16.47 -4.99 8.30
CA SER A 28 16.19 -5.84 9.46
C SER A 28 16.69 -5.27 10.80
N LEU A 29 17.40 -4.14 10.78
CA LEU A 29 17.91 -3.45 11.97
C LEU A 29 17.06 -2.23 12.36
N SER A 30 16.01 -1.91 11.59
CA SER A 30 15.11 -0.80 11.87
C SER A 30 13.96 -1.28 12.75
N THR A 31 13.78 -0.66 13.90
CA THR A 31 12.60 -0.82 14.77
C THR A 31 11.51 0.20 14.43
N ASP A 32 11.58 0.82 13.24
CA ASP A 32 10.51 1.71 12.80
C ASP A 32 9.34 0.86 12.32
N PRO A 33 8.10 1.31 12.54
CA PRO A 33 6.94 0.60 12.04
C PRO A 33 6.99 0.50 10.50
N PHE A 34 6.47 -0.60 9.97
CA PHE A 34 6.22 -0.73 8.55
C PHE A 34 5.13 0.27 8.14
N THR A 35 5.39 1.01 7.07
CA THR A 35 4.45 1.95 6.49
C THR A 35 4.35 1.73 4.99
N PHE A 36 3.20 2.06 4.44
CA PHE A 36 3.01 2.10 2.99
C PHE A 36 2.15 3.31 2.61
N VAL A 37 2.35 3.80 1.40
CA VAL A 37 1.69 4.97 0.85
C VAL A 37 0.83 4.57 -0.33
N SER A 38 -0.43 4.97 -0.26
CA SER A 38 -1.39 4.84 -1.36
C SER A 38 -1.85 6.22 -1.84
N GLN A 39 -2.18 6.34 -3.11
CA GLN A 39 -3.00 7.41 -3.64
C GLN A 39 -4.34 6.85 -4.10
N PHE A 40 -5.36 7.70 -4.10
CA PHE A 40 -6.69 7.36 -4.56
C PHE A 40 -7.09 8.31 -5.69
N GLU A 41 -7.69 7.81 -6.77
CA GLU A 41 -8.19 8.63 -7.89
C GLU A 41 -9.59 8.14 -8.27
N GLY A 42 -10.52 9.06 -8.44
CA GLY A 42 -11.82 8.78 -9.04
C GLY A 42 -11.72 8.53 -10.55
N LYS A 43 -12.61 7.71 -11.11
CA LYS A 43 -12.58 7.43 -12.56
C LYS A 43 -12.97 8.66 -13.38
N ARG A 44 -12.03 9.12 -14.20
CA ARG A 44 -12.20 10.26 -15.13
C ARG A 44 -13.40 10.14 -16.08
N SER A 45 -13.86 8.92 -16.40
CA SER A 45 -15.01 8.71 -17.27
C SER A 45 -16.33 9.25 -16.70
N GLN A 46 -16.39 9.52 -15.39
CA GLN A 46 -17.57 10.09 -14.74
C GLN A 46 -17.36 11.48 -14.13
N MET A 47 -16.19 12.11 -14.35
CA MET A 47 -15.81 13.38 -13.69
C MET A 47 -16.16 13.38 -12.19
N ARG A 48 -15.84 12.27 -11.51
CA ARG A 48 -16.20 12.00 -10.12
C ARG A 48 -14.91 11.73 -9.35
N SER A 49 -14.73 12.41 -8.23
CA SER A 49 -13.68 12.12 -7.27
C SER A 49 -14.06 10.91 -6.42
N CYS A 50 -13.11 10.38 -5.65
CA CYS A 50 -13.46 9.45 -4.58
C CYS A 50 -14.47 10.08 -3.60
N ASN A 51 -15.32 9.25 -2.99
CA ASN A 51 -16.19 9.69 -1.90
C ASN A 51 -15.35 10.08 -0.67
N ASN A 52 -15.82 11.06 0.09
CA ASN A 52 -15.20 11.40 1.37
C ASN A 52 -15.46 10.27 2.39
N ASP A 53 -14.49 9.38 2.50
CA ASP A 53 -14.54 8.18 3.31
C ASP A 53 -13.11 7.68 3.63
N THR A 54 -13.00 6.64 4.45
CA THR A 54 -11.74 6.05 4.89
C THR A 54 -11.63 4.58 4.50
N ALA A 55 -10.46 4.17 4.02
CA ALA A 55 -10.13 2.76 3.83
C ALA A 55 -9.48 2.17 5.08
N SER A 56 -9.91 0.95 5.42
CA SER A 56 -9.18 0.07 6.32
C SER A 56 -8.12 -0.72 5.56
N ASN A 57 -6.95 -0.80 6.18
CA ASN A 57 -5.71 -1.26 5.57
C ASN A 57 -5.23 -2.52 6.30
N ILE A 58 -5.11 -3.63 5.59
CA ILE A 58 -4.70 -4.91 6.16
C ILE A 58 -3.37 -5.30 5.53
N PHE A 59 -2.38 -5.58 6.36
CA PHE A 59 -1.09 -6.12 5.94
C PHE A 59 -1.06 -7.62 6.20
N VAL A 60 -0.67 -8.39 5.18
CA VAL A 60 -0.74 -9.85 5.18
C VAL A 60 0.67 -10.40 5.01
N ASP A 61 1.06 -11.26 5.94
CA ASP A 61 2.38 -11.89 5.93
C ASP A 61 2.45 -13.10 4.98
N PRO A 62 3.66 -13.62 4.68
CA PRO A 62 3.84 -14.80 3.84
C PRO A 62 3.18 -16.10 4.36
N ASN A 63 2.80 -16.16 5.63
CA ASN A 63 2.07 -17.29 6.23
C ASN A 63 0.54 -17.11 6.13
N GLY A 64 0.07 -15.92 5.72
CA GLY A 64 -1.33 -15.54 5.64
C GLY A 64 -1.88 -14.88 6.91
N ASP A 65 -1.04 -14.57 7.89
CA ASP A 65 -1.42 -13.83 9.09
C ASP A 65 -1.70 -12.36 8.73
N GLN A 66 -2.77 -11.82 9.30
CA GLN A 66 -3.28 -10.50 8.94
C GLN A 66 -3.19 -9.54 10.12
N VAL A 67 -2.77 -8.32 9.84
CA VAL A 67 -2.73 -7.24 10.81
C VAL A 67 -3.39 -5.98 10.26
N LEU A 68 -4.22 -5.35 11.09
CA LEU A 68 -4.86 -4.08 10.76
C LEU A 68 -3.86 -2.93 10.98
N CYS A 69 -3.62 -2.15 9.93
CA CYS A 69 -2.84 -0.93 9.95
C CYS A 69 -3.78 0.28 10.10
N SER A 70 -3.21 1.49 10.24
CA SER A 70 -4.04 2.70 10.35
C SER A 70 -4.86 2.97 9.10
N ASP A 71 -6.05 3.52 9.27
CA ASP A 71 -6.92 3.90 8.15
C ASP A 71 -6.30 5.01 7.29
N THR A 72 -6.70 5.09 6.03
CA THR A 72 -6.29 6.13 5.06
C THR A 72 -7.51 6.83 4.48
N SER A 73 -7.42 8.16 4.27
CA SER A 73 -8.50 8.91 3.64
C SER A 73 -8.54 8.63 2.13
N LEU A 74 -9.73 8.42 1.55
CA LEU A 74 -9.86 8.26 0.09
C LEU A 74 -9.78 9.59 -0.66
N THR A 75 -9.81 10.72 0.06
CA THR A 75 -9.77 12.06 -0.52
C THR A 75 -8.75 12.95 0.20
N PRO A 76 -8.24 14.01 -0.44
CA PRO A 76 -8.43 14.34 -1.85
C PRO A 76 -7.73 13.36 -2.79
N ASP A 77 -8.20 13.31 -4.03
CA ASP A 77 -7.60 12.49 -5.08
C ASP A 77 -6.11 12.89 -5.28
N ASP A 78 -5.32 11.95 -5.80
CA ASP A 78 -3.90 12.13 -6.16
C ASP A 78 -3.02 12.62 -5.00
N THR A 79 -3.45 12.40 -3.75
CA THR A 79 -2.73 12.81 -2.53
C THR A 79 -2.21 11.60 -1.79
N ASN A 80 -0.94 11.65 -1.39
CA ASN A 80 -0.31 10.56 -0.65
C ASN A 80 -0.98 10.34 0.71
N GLN A 81 -1.46 9.13 0.93
CA GLN A 81 -2.06 8.68 2.18
C GLN A 81 -1.20 7.55 2.74
N MET A 82 -0.62 7.78 3.91
CA MET A 82 0.25 6.82 4.59
C MET A 82 -0.57 5.99 5.56
N SER A 83 -0.42 4.67 5.48
CA SER A 83 -0.85 3.74 6.52
C SER A 83 0.36 3.27 7.32
N THR A 84 0.19 3.15 8.64
CA THR A 84 1.20 2.65 9.57
C THR A 84 0.70 1.37 10.21
N CYS A 85 1.50 0.31 10.12
CA CYS A 85 1.21 -0.99 10.69
C CYS A 85 1.88 -1.15 12.07
N PRO A 86 1.32 -1.97 12.97
CA PRO A 86 1.94 -2.25 14.27
C PRO A 86 3.14 -3.22 14.17
N THR A 87 3.40 -3.77 12.98
CA THR A 87 4.59 -4.59 12.68
C THR A 87 5.78 -3.67 12.45
N ASP A 88 6.84 -3.88 13.22
CA ASP A 88 8.11 -3.18 13.05
C ASP A 88 8.95 -3.84 11.93
N LYS A 89 9.82 -3.07 11.28
CA LYS A 89 10.61 -3.54 10.13
C LYS A 89 11.57 -4.68 10.45
N ASP A 90 12.04 -4.77 11.69
CA ASP A 90 12.90 -5.84 12.20
C ASP A 90 12.14 -7.16 12.44
N GLN A 91 10.80 -7.13 12.37
CA GLN A 91 9.93 -8.31 12.44
C GLN A 91 9.60 -8.87 11.04
N LEU A 92 9.95 -8.15 9.98
CA LEU A 92 9.74 -8.60 8.60
C LEU A 92 10.74 -9.69 8.23
N PHE A 93 10.40 -10.47 7.21
CA PHE A 93 11.24 -11.53 6.67
C PHE A 93 11.04 -11.70 5.17
N ASP A 94 12.00 -12.38 4.53
CA ASP A 94 11.96 -12.66 3.10
C ASP A 94 10.67 -13.39 2.71
N GLY A 95 9.98 -12.90 1.69
CA GLY A 95 8.77 -13.57 1.22
C GLY A 95 7.84 -12.68 0.41
N TYR A 96 6.68 -13.24 0.08
CA TYR A 96 5.58 -12.54 -0.57
C TYR A 96 4.63 -11.99 0.49
N TRP A 97 4.46 -10.68 0.47
CA TRP A 97 3.60 -9.92 1.35
C TRP A 97 2.48 -9.30 0.55
N SER A 98 1.35 -9.03 1.20
CA SER A 98 0.22 -8.39 0.54
C SER A 98 -0.32 -7.24 1.38
N VAL A 99 -0.85 -6.22 0.72
CA VAL A 99 -1.65 -5.18 1.37
C VAL A 99 -3.03 -5.15 0.75
N ILE A 100 -4.04 -5.27 1.60
CA ILE A 100 -5.46 -5.23 1.22
C ILE A 100 -6.04 -3.91 1.71
N ILE A 101 -6.68 -3.19 0.80
CA ILE A 101 -7.27 -1.87 1.03
C ILE A 101 -8.76 -2.01 0.75
N ILE A 102 -9.58 -1.87 1.79
CA ILE A 102 -11.02 -2.05 1.72
C ILE A 102 -11.76 -0.87 2.32
N SER A 103 -12.86 -0.47 1.67
CA SER A 103 -13.90 0.31 2.32
C SER A 103 -15.26 -0.17 1.85
N ASN A 104 -16.18 -0.33 2.81
CA ASN A 104 -17.60 -0.53 2.51
C ASN A 104 -18.30 0.77 2.10
N ASN A 105 -17.62 1.91 2.24
CA ASN A 105 -17.97 3.26 1.83
C ASN A 105 -19.35 3.77 2.30
N GLY A 106 -20.00 3.07 3.25
CA GLY A 106 -21.37 3.36 3.69
C GLY A 106 -22.37 3.48 2.53
N ASN A 107 -22.67 4.71 2.10
CA ASN A 107 -23.54 5.05 0.96
C ASN A 107 -22.77 5.40 -0.34
N GLY A 108 -21.44 5.37 -0.32
CA GLY A 108 -20.54 5.57 -1.45
C GLY A 108 -20.17 4.26 -2.16
N ASP A 109 -19.30 4.36 -3.16
CA ASP A 109 -18.91 3.20 -3.96
C ASP A 109 -17.84 2.37 -3.22
N PRO A 110 -18.10 1.10 -2.88
CA PRO A 110 -17.13 0.30 -2.15
C PRO A 110 -15.83 0.16 -2.94
N ILE A 111 -14.70 0.11 -2.23
CA ILE A 111 -13.40 -0.19 -2.82
C ILE A 111 -12.83 -1.47 -2.23
N GLY A 112 -12.08 -2.19 -3.07
CA GLY A 112 -11.36 -3.40 -2.70
C GLY A 112 -10.17 -3.56 -3.61
N TYR A 113 -8.98 -3.35 -3.07
CA TYR A 113 -7.71 -3.48 -3.78
C TYR A 113 -6.76 -4.36 -2.99
N GLU A 114 -6.01 -5.18 -3.69
CA GLU A 114 -4.93 -5.99 -3.15
C GLU A 114 -3.68 -5.71 -3.98
N ARG A 115 -2.53 -5.65 -3.30
CA ARG A 115 -1.22 -5.53 -3.95
C ARG A 115 -0.31 -6.57 -3.34
N ASP A 116 0.24 -7.43 -4.18
CA ASP A 116 1.17 -8.47 -3.79
C ASP A 116 2.59 -8.01 -4.15
N PHE A 117 3.54 -8.14 -3.22
CA PHE A 117 4.93 -7.75 -3.46
C PHE A 117 5.89 -8.64 -2.69
N SER A 118 7.14 -8.72 -3.15
CA SER A 118 8.19 -9.44 -2.43
C SER A 118 9.06 -8.53 -1.60
N LEU A 119 9.37 -8.96 -0.38
CA LEU A 119 10.38 -8.33 0.46
C LEU A 119 11.65 -9.17 0.49
N SER A 120 12.79 -8.49 0.38
CA SER A 120 14.09 -9.00 0.80
C SER A 120 14.52 -8.23 2.05
N VAL A 121 14.82 -8.94 3.13
CA VAL A 121 15.01 -8.39 4.46
C VAL A 121 16.39 -8.75 4.97
N GLY A 122 17.16 -7.73 5.37
CA GLY A 122 18.49 -7.94 5.91
C GLY A 122 19.12 -6.65 6.45
N PRO A 123 20.33 -6.75 7.01
CA PRO A 123 21.02 -5.56 7.52
C PRO A 123 21.43 -4.65 6.36
N GLN A 124 21.09 -3.37 6.44
CA GLN A 124 21.56 -2.37 5.47
C GLN A 124 23.08 -2.16 5.64
N VAL A 125 23.82 -2.17 4.53
CA VAL A 125 25.27 -1.88 4.50
C VAL A 125 25.52 -0.64 3.64
N THR A 126 26.13 0.39 4.25
CA THR A 126 26.52 1.61 3.54
C THR A 126 28.00 1.55 3.17
N THR A 127 28.32 1.73 1.87
CA THR A 127 29.71 1.83 1.41
C THR A 127 30.00 3.25 0.91
N THR A 128 31.03 3.88 1.46
CA THR A 128 31.49 5.20 1.01
C THR A 128 32.63 5.04 0.02
N TYR A 129 32.45 5.52 -1.20
CA TYR A 129 33.50 5.58 -2.22
C TYR A 129 33.99 7.02 -2.40
N THR A 130 35.30 7.22 -2.35
CA THR A 130 35.93 8.50 -2.73
C THR A 130 36.48 8.37 -4.14
N PRO A 131 35.87 8.99 -5.17
CA PRO A 131 36.41 8.95 -6.52
C PRO A 131 37.73 9.72 -6.56
N THR A 132 38.82 9.08 -6.99
CA THR A 132 40.07 9.78 -7.27
C THR A 132 40.02 10.29 -8.71
N VAL A 133 39.93 11.60 -8.89
CA VAL A 133 40.10 12.22 -10.21
C VAL A 133 41.60 12.29 -10.50
N VAL A 134 42.02 11.65 -11.58
CA VAL A 134 43.37 11.82 -12.16
C VAL A 134 43.25 12.82 -13.31
N ILE A 135 44.08 13.86 -13.30
CA ILE A 135 44.15 14.94 -14.31
C ILE A 135 45.18 14.57 -15.38
#